data_AF-A0A6N7M5V0-F1
#
_entry.id   AF-A0A6N7M5V0-F1
#
_cell.length_a   1.000
_cell.length_b   1.000
_cell.length_c   1.000
_cell.angle_alpha   90.00
_cell.angle_beta   90.00
_cell.angle_gamma   90.00
#
_symmetry.space_group_name_H-M   'P 1'
#
loop_
_entity.id
_entity.type
_entity.pdbx_description
1 polymer ?
#
loop_
_entity_poly.entity_id
_entity_poly.type
_entity_poly.pdbx_seq_one_letter_code
_entity_poly.pdbx_strand_id
1 'polypeptide(L)'
;MRRTKSYKRIWVLLISFLFAVSFLSIFYTEEISAEKGFQDIGLRVYNGTKIVAIATEPAGTLTSPLRIAKNGAIYGIVLVEPGDANDSGVRIQTSSGIKALRKYVFLPTAYVNIAMSKKREFQTWYTVTATVTVTENTSSGQPIVGVTVQGTWSGGYGGNVSGTTNANGQVSFKTSWIGQGSWVHFTINKITIGSNEYDLAGVLSRSIKT
;
A
#
# COMPACT_ATOMS: atom_id res chain seq x y z
N MET A 1 -16.51 16.42 -77.48
CA MET A 1 -16.62 15.45 -76.36
C MET A 1 -15.32 15.49 -75.55
N ARG A 2 -15.26 16.29 -74.48
CA ARG A 2 -14.04 16.56 -73.69
C ARG A 2 -13.92 15.56 -72.54
N ARG A 3 -12.83 14.79 -72.48
CA ARG A 3 -12.43 13.98 -71.32
C ARG A 3 -11.53 14.83 -70.41
N THR A 4 -12.02 15.20 -69.25
CA THR A 4 -11.22 15.79 -68.16
C THR A 4 -10.64 14.67 -67.29
N LYS A 5 -9.31 14.69 -67.11
CA LYS A 5 -8.57 13.78 -66.23
C LYS A 5 -8.85 14.10 -64.76
N SER A 6 -9.18 13.09 -63.97
CA SER A 6 -9.39 13.19 -62.53
C SER A 6 -8.07 12.99 -61.78
N TYR A 7 -7.56 14.03 -61.13
CA TYR A 7 -6.51 13.94 -60.12
C TYR A 7 -7.17 14.00 -58.73
N LYS A 8 -7.43 12.83 -58.12
CA LYS A 8 -7.84 12.75 -56.72
C LYS A 8 -6.63 12.47 -55.83
N ARG A 9 -6.11 13.58 -55.28
CA ARG A 9 -5.75 13.78 -53.86
C ARG A 9 -4.80 12.75 -53.21
N ILE A 10 -3.51 13.00 -53.41
CA ILE A 10 -2.44 12.71 -52.45
C ILE A 10 -2.35 13.92 -51.52
N TRP A 11 -3.11 13.95 -50.42
CA TRP A 11 -2.99 14.98 -49.35
C TRP A 11 -3.73 14.51 -48.08
N VAL A 12 -3.28 13.44 -47.44
CA VAL A 12 -3.55 13.17 -46.02
C VAL A 12 -2.38 12.35 -45.45
N LEU A 13 -1.19 12.95 -45.41
CA LEU A 13 -0.01 12.34 -44.80
C LEU A 13 0.89 13.42 -44.19
N LEU A 14 0.28 14.36 -43.45
CA LEU A 14 0.98 15.39 -42.69
C LEU A 14 -0.06 16.12 -41.81
N ILE A 15 -0.42 15.50 -40.68
CA ILE A 15 -0.99 16.08 -39.42
C ILE A 15 -1.35 14.86 -38.55
N SER A 16 -0.35 14.16 -38.03
CA SER A 16 -0.49 13.17 -36.94
C SER A 16 0.85 12.94 -36.25
N PHE A 17 1.74 13.93 -36.25
CA PHE A 17 3.07 13.84 -35.63
C PHE A 17 3.28 15.00 -34.66
N LEU A 18 2.25 15.32 -33.88
CA LEU A 18 2.30 16.43 -32.94
C LEU A 18 1.36 16.23 -31.75
N PHE A 19 1.25 15.04 -31.16
CA PHE A 19 0.62 14.84 -29.83
C PHE A 19 0.97 13.47 -29.24
N ALA A 20 2.24 13.23 -28.96
CA ALA A 20 2.65 12.07 -28.14
C ALA A 20 4.02 12.26 -27.49
N VAL A 21 4.34 13.47 -26.99
CA VAL A 21 5.24 13.53 -25.83
C VAL A 21 4.30 13.43 -24.64
N SER A 22 3.75 12.22 -24.45
CA SER A 22 3.09 11.88 -23.20
C SER A 22 4.13 12.11 -22.12
N PHE A 23 3.89 13.14 -21.31
CA PHE A 23 4.62 13.42 -20.09
C PHE A 23 4.60 12.14 -19.26
N LEU A 24 5.63 11.31 -19.41
CA LEU A 24 5.94 10.24 -18.50
C LEU A 24 6.50 10.94 -17.26
N SER A 25 5.61 11.57 -16.49
CA SER A 25 5.91 12.00 -15.14
C SER A 25 6.12 10.72 -14.34
N ILE A 26 7.36 10.23 -14.34
CA ILE A 26 7.80 9.21 -13.42
C ILE A 26 7.79 9.90 -12.06
N PHE A 27 6.65 9.82 -11.37
CA PHE A 27 6.59 10.11 -9.96
C PHE A 27 7.38 8.99 -9.27
N TYR A 28 8.67 9.23 -9.05
CA TYR A 28 9.41 8.50 -8.04
C TYR A 28 8.82 8.91 -6.70
N THR A 29 7.78 8.21 -6.28
CA THR A 29 7.37 8.22 -4.89
C THR A 29 8.50 7.50 -4.15
N GLU A 30 9.33 8.25 -3.43
CA GLU A 30 10.22 7.63 -2.45
C GLU A 30 9.32 6.86 -1.48
N GLU A 31 9.40 5.53 -1.52
CA GLU A 31 8.69 4.68 -0.57
C GLU A 31 9.29 4.93 0.81
N ILE A 32 8.64 5.82 1.57
CA ILE A 32 8.96 6.01 2.98
C ILE A 32 8.51 4.73 3.71
N SER A 33 9.47 3.86 4.00
CA SER A 33 9.21 2.56 4.58
C SER A 33 9.01 2.65 6.10
N ALA A 34 7.77 2.50 6.57
CA ALA A 34 7.42 2.43 7.99
C ALA A 34 7.67 1.05 8.61
N GLU A 35 8.93 0.75 8.94
CA GLU A 35 9.26 -0.56 9.48
C GLU A 35 8.54 -0.83 10.81
N LYS A 36 7.75 -1.91 10.81
CA LYS A 36 7.12 -2.49 11.99
C LYS A 36 8.22 -2.90 12.98
N GLY A 37 8.13 -2.40 14.20
CA GLY A 37 9.15 -2.63 15.23
C GLY A 37 9.71 -1.35 15.84
N PHE A 38 9.36 -0.18 15.30
CA PHE A 38 9.62 1.10 15.94
C PHE A 38 8.34 1.68 16.53
N GLN A 39 8.48 2.52 17.54
CA GLN A 39 7.37 3.22 18.19
C GLN A 39 7.67 4.71 18.32
N ASP A 40 6.61 5.52 18.33
CA ASP A 40 6.68 6.94 18.61
C ASP A 40 6.44 7.21 20.10
N ILE A 41 7.43 7.77 20.78
CA ILE A 41 7.31 8.21 22.17
C ILE A 41 6.97 9.70 22.30
N GLY A 42 6.54 10.35 21.23
CA GLY A 42 6.30 11.80 21.19
C GLY A 42 7.58 12.63 21.11
N LEU A 43 8.75 12.01 20.83
CA LEU A 43 9.98 12.74 20.60
C LEU A 43 9.91 13.44 19.24
N ARG A 44 10.20 14.74 19.22
CA ARG A 44 10.10 15.61 18.05
C ARG A 44 11.37 16.42 17.89
N VAL A 45 11.89 16.51 16.66
CA VAL A 45 13.08 17.33 16.35
C VAL A 45 12.82 18.13 15.10
N TYR A 46 13.26 19.40 15.10
CA TYR A 46 13.26 20.24 13.90
C TYR A 46 14.51 19.94 13.06
N ASN A 47 14.34 19.56 11.80
CA ASN A 47 15.44 19.16 10.94
C ASN A 47 15.95 20.24 9.97
N GLY A 48 15.57 21.49 10.19
CA GLY A 48 15.87 22.60 9.29
C GLY A 48 14.76 22.91 8.28
N THR A 49 13.76 22.04 8.13
CA THR A 49 12.59 22.32 7.29
C THR A 49 11.28 22.09 8.02
N LYS A 50 11.16 20.98 8.74
CA LYS A 50 9.94 20.61 9.48
C LYS A 50 10.27 19.90 10.78
N ILE A 51 9.25 19.81 11.64
CA ILE A 51 9.30 18.96 12.82
C ILE A 51 9.04 17.51 12.38
N VAL A 52 9.93 16.60 12.74
CA VAL A 52 9.79 15.16 12.49
C VAL A 52 9.67 14.40 13.80
N ALA A 53 8.87 13.33 13.79
CA ALA A 53 8.86 12.34 14.86
C ALA A 53 10.10 11.45 14.75
N ILE A 54 10.65 11.02 15.88
CA ILE A 54 11.85 10.18 15.94
C ILE A 54 11.47 8.76 16.35
N ALA A 55 11.94 7.78 15.58
CA ALA A 55 11.69 6.38 15.83
C ALA A 55 12.45 5.90 17.07
N THR A 56 11.77 5.12 17.90
CA THR A 56 12.38 4.48 19.07
C THR A 56 12.15 2.98 19.08
N GLU A 57 13.09 2.25 19.65
CA GLU A 57 12.97 0.83 19.92
C GLU A 57 11.97 0.60 21.07
N PRO A 58 11.11 -0.42 21.00
CA PRO A 58 10.26 -0.84 22.09
C PRO A 58 11.07 -1.12 23.37
N ALA A 59 10.48 -0.79 24.52
CA ALA A 59 11.10 -1.08 25.81
C ALA A 59 11.47 -2.57 25.91
N GLY A 60 12.68 -2.87 26.34
CA GLY A 60 13.20 -4.25 26.44
C GLY A 60 13.89 -4.80 25.19
N THR A 61 13.82 -4.12 24.04
CA THR A 61 14.50 -4.53 22.78
C THR A 61 15.68 -3.63 22.42
N LEU A 62 16.33 -3.11 23.45
CA LEU A 62 17.24 -1.98 23.37
C LEU A 62 18.58 -2.36 22.69
N THR A 63 18.77 -2.04 21.40
CA THR A 63 20.04 -2.25 20.67
C THR A 63 20.80 -0.95 20.38
N SER A 64 20.12 0.18 20.26
CA SER A 64 20.76 1.47 19.94
C SER A 64 21.72 2.00 21.03
N PRO A 65 22.91 2.50 20.70
CA PRO A 65 23.78 3.13 21.71
C PRO A 65 23.21 4.46 22.26
N LEU A 66 22.26 5.09 21.57
CA LEU A 66 21.64 6.35 22.00
C LEU A 66 20.31 6.05 22.72
N ARG A 67 20.16 6.55 23.95
CA ARG A 67 19.01 6.28 24.81
C ARG A 67 18.30 7.56 25.26
N ILE A 68 17.01 7.43 25.57
CA ILE A 68 16.20 8.47 26.21
C ILE A 68 15.30 7.85 27.29
N ALA A 69 15.19 8.52 28.43
CA ALA A 69 14.27 8.13 29.50
C ALA A 69 12.97 8.93 29.41
N LYS A 70 11.82 8.25 29.48
CA LYS A 70 10.50 8.88 29.51
C LYS A 70 9.55 8.05 30.39
N ASN A 71 8.87 8.71 31.34
CA ASN A 71 7.90 8.08 32.24
C ASN A 71 8.44 6.82 32.96
N GLY A 72 9.70 6.86 33.41
CA GLY A 72 10.35 5.75 34.10
C GLY A 72 10.81 4.59 33.21
N ALA A 73 10.60 4.64 31.89
CA ALA A 73 11.11 3.67 30.93
C ALA A 73 12.29 4.24 30.12
N ILE A 74 13.23 3.38 29.73
CA ILE A 74 14.35 3.72 28.84
C ILE A 74 14.04 3.19 27.44
N TYR A 75 14.17 4.06 26.44
CA TYR A 75 13.98 3.76 25.03
C TYR A 75 15.28 3.93 24.28
N GLY A 76 15.49 3.12 23.23
CA GLY A 76 16.57 3.31 22.28
C GLY A 76 16.14 4.25 21.17
N ILE A 77 16.89 5.32 20.92
CA ILE A 77 16.65 6.17 19.77
C ILE A 77 17.30 5.51 18.57
N VAL A 78 16.51 5.17 17.57
CA VAL A 78 17.00 4.41 16.41
C VAL A 78 17.94 5.29 15.59
N LEU A 79 19.09 4.73 15.23
CA LEU A 79 20.11 5.37 14.41
C LEU A 79 20.17 4.70 13.04
N VAL A 80 20.34 5.51 11.99
CA VAL A 80 20.55 5.07 10.60
C VAL A 80 21.80 5.72 10.02
N GLU A 81 22.26 5.24 8.87
CA GLU A 81 23.32 5.94 8.14
C GLU A 81 22.82 7.31 7.61
N PRO A 82 23.69 8.33 7.56
CA PRO A 82 23.39 9.54 6.81
C PRO A 82 23.05 9.23 5.35
N GLY A 83 21.93 9.77 4.85
CA GLY A 83 21.43 9.51 3.49
C GLY A 83 20.45 8.34 3.36
N ASP A 84 20.18 7.60 4.44
CA ASP A 84 19.07 6.64 4.49
C ASP A 84 17.73 7.33 4.21
N ALA A 85 16.76 6.64 3.59
CA ALA A 85 15.43 7.20 3.30
C ALA A 85 14.73 7.72 4.58
N ASN A 86 15.02 7.10 5.73
CA ASN A 86 14.51 7.48 7.04
C ASN A 86 15.46 8.39 7.83
N ASP A 87 16.51 8.93 7.22
CA ASP A 87 17.38 9.95 7.81
C ASP A 87 16.57 11.22 8.19
N SER A 88 16.67 11.66 9.45
CA SER A 88 16.07 12.90 9.93
C SER A 88 16.84 14.16 9.52
N GLY A 89 18.13 14.06 9.23
CA GLY A 89 19.08 15.16 9.06
C GLY A 89 19.87 15.48 10.34
N VAL A 90 19.44 14.97 11.49
CA VAL A 90 20.08 15.22 12.80
C VAL A 90 21.20 14.23 13.01
N ARG A 91 22.43 14.72 13.16
CA ARG A 91 23.66 13.90 13.22
C ARG A 91 24.08 13.62 14.66
N ILE A 92 24.54 12.38 14.90
CA ILE A 92 25.05 11.91 16.20
C ILE A 92 26.41 11.25 15.97
N GLN A 93 27.44 11.73 16.64
CA GLN A 93 28.75 11.05 16.65
C GLN A 93 28.68 9.85 17.59
N THR A 94 28.97 8.67 17.06
CA THR A 94 29.10 7.42 17.84
C THR A 94 30.53 6.87 17.72
N SER A 95 30.85 5.83 18.48
CA SER A 95 32.12 5.09 18.31
C SER A 95 32.24 4.43 16.94
N SER A 96 31.12 4.16 16.27
CA SER A 96 31.04 3.59 14.92
C SER A 96 30.96 4.65 13.80
N GLY A 97 31.21 5.93 14.12
CA GLY A 97 31.13 7.05 13.19
C GLY A 97 29.87 7.91 13.34
N ILE A 98 29.65 8.80 12.37
CA ILE A 98 28.50 9.70 12.32
C ILE A 98 27.27 8.91 11.88
N LYS A 99 26.24 8.89 12.73
CA LYS A 99 24.91 8.37 12.42
C LYS A 99 23.89 9.49 12.34
N ALA A 100 22.68 9.17 11.91
CA ALA A 100 21.54 10.06 11.96
C ALA A 100 20.42 9.50 12.84
N LEU A 101 19.64 10.37 13.46
CA LEU A 101 18.38 9.93 14.08
C LEU A 101 17.43 9.45 12.99
N ARG A 102 16.77 8.32 13.21
CA ARG A 102 15.75 7.82 12.29
C ARG A 102 14.41 8.53 12.49
N LYS A 103 13.78 8.95 11.39
CA LYS A 103 12.39 9.44 11.38
C LYS A 103 11.43 8.30 11.73
N TYR A 104 10.47 8.57 12.61
CA TYR A 104 9.33 7.69 12.78
C TYR A 104 8.34 7.91 11.63
N VAL A 105 7.97 6.82 10.97
CA VAL A 105 6.99 6.83 9.89
C VAL A 105 5.72 6.21 10.45
N PHE A 106 4.69 7.04 10.60
CA PHE A 106 3.38 6.57 11.02
C PHE A 106 2.62 6.07 9.79
N LEU A 107 2.29 4.78 9.75
CA LEU A 107 1.27 4.30 8.80
C LEU A 107 -0.10 4.60 9.40
N PRO A 108 -1.04 5.17 8.63
CA PRO A 108 -2.43 5.22 9.06
C PRO A 108 -2.94 3.79 9.25
N THR A 109 -3.89 3.58 10.15
CA THR A 109 -4.56 2.27 10.25
C THR A 109 -5.28 1.99 8.94
N ALA A 110 -5.08 0.81 8.33
CA ALA A 110 -5.84 0.40 7.16
C ALA A 110 -7.23 -0.06 7.59
N TYR A 111 -8.24 0.79 7.37
CA TYR A 111 -9.63 0.41 7.55
C TYR A 111 -10.10 -0.36 6.33
N VAL A 112 -10.64 -1.55 6.53
CA VAL A 112 -10.96 -2.48 5.46
C VAL A 112 -12.45 -2.77 5.39
N ASN A 113 -12.98 -2.87 4.17
CA ASN A 113 -14.32 -3.36 3.88
C ASN A 113 -14.25 -4.44 2.80
N ILE A 114 -15.07 -5.48 2.96
CA ILE A 114 -15.18 -6.58 1.99
C ILE A 114 -16.61 -6.60 1.44
N ALA A 115 -16.75 -6.32 0.15
CA ALA A 115 -17.97 -6.58 -0.59
C ALA A 115 -17.86 -7.94 -1.30
N MET A 116 -18.83 -8.82 -1.09
CA MET A 116 -18.89 -10.11 -1.78
C MET A 116 -20.04 -10.14 -2.77
N SER A 117 -19.76 -10.67 -3.96
CA SER A 117 -20.77 -10.95 -4.98
C SER A 117 -20.58 -12.35 -5.55
N LYS A 118 -21.63 -12.91 -6.15
CA LYS A 118 -21.57 -14.17 -6.88
C LYS A 118 -22.21 -14.04 -8.25
N LYS A 119 -21.70 -14.80 -9.21
CA LYS A 119 -22.24 -14.86 -10.57
C LYS A 119 -22.45 -16.33 -10.94
N ARG A 120 -23.65 -16.66 -11.42
CA ARG A 120 -23.90 -17.97 -12.04
C ARG A 120 -23.20 -17.97 -13.41
N GLU A 121 -22.32 -18.92 -13.64
CA GLU A 121 -21.62 -19.05 -14.93
C GLU A 121 -22.31 -20.11 -15.81
N PHE A 122 -22.64 -21.28 -15.25
CA PHE A 122 -23.31 -22.35 -15.99
C PHE A 122 -24.06 -23.31 -15.06
N GLN A 123 -25.35 -23.57 -15.32
CA GLN A 123 -26.20 -24.46 -14.50
C GLN A 123 -26.05 -24.20 -12.99
N THR A 124 -25.45 -25.15 -12.26
CA THR A 124 -25.23 -25.12 -10.81
C THR A 124 -23.83 -24.60 -10.42
N TRP A 125 -23.08 -24.03 -11.36
CA TRP A 125 -21.73 -23.52 -11.16
C TRP A 125 -21.72 -22.00 -11.03
N TYR A 126 -21.07 -21.52 -9.97
CA TYR A 126 -20.95 -20.11 -9.61
C TYR A 126 -19.48 -19.70 -9.53
N THR A 127 -19.21 -18.41 -9.75
CA THR A 127 -17.98 -17.76 -9.30
C THR A 127 -18.31 -16.77 -8.21
N VAL A 128 -17.39 -16.60 -7.25
CA VAL A 128 -17.50 -15.62 -6.18
C VAL A 128 -16.40 -14.58 -6.37
N THR A 129 -16.74 -13.30 -6.19
CA THR A 129 -15.78 -12.20 -6.20
C THR A 129 -15.82 -11.47 -4.85
N ALA A 130 -14.66 -11.34 -4.21
CA ALA A 130 -14.46 -10.45 -3.07
C ALA A 130 -13.77 -9.18 -3.55
N THR A 131 -14.46 -8.05 -3.43
CA THR A 131 -13.89 -6.72 -3.65
C THR A 131 -13.53 -6.13 -2.29
N VAL A 132 -12.24 -5.93 -2.07
CA VAL A 132 -11.69 -5.31 -0.88
C VAL A 132 -11.49 -3.83 -1.15
N THR A 133 -11.97 -2.99 -0.25
CA THR A 133 -11.70 -1.55 -0.22
C THR A 133 -10.86 -1.24 1.01
N VAL A 134 -9.80 -0.46 0.83
CA VAL A 134 -8.85 -0.07 1.88
C VAL A 134 -8.80 1.45 1.96
N THR A 135 -9.10 2.00 3.14
CA THR A 135 -9.11 3.44 3.42
C THR A 135 -8.30 3.77 4.68
N GLU A 136 -7.83 5.00 4.78
CA GLU A 136 -7.07 5.48 5.94
C GLU A 136 -7.97 5.70 7.17
N ASN A 137 -7.65 5.03 8.28
CA ASN A 137 -8.18 5.18 9.64
C ASN A 137 -9.67 4.86 9.82
N THR A 138 -10.54 5.16 8.86
CA THR A 138 -11.99 4.98 8.93
C THR A 138 -12.56 4.52 7.58
N SER A 139 -13.82 4.07 7.57
CA SER A 139 -14.51 3.60 6.35
C SER A 139 -14.73 4.68 5.29
N SER A 140 -14.68 5.95 5.67
CA SER A 140 -14.81 7.11 4.79
C SER A 140 -13.49 7.89 4.62
N GLY A 141 -12.38 7.30 5.05
CA GLY A 141 -11.05 7.87 4.90
C GLY A 141 -10.58 7.93 3.45
N GLN A 142 -9.39 8.51 3.24
CA GLN A 142 -8.78 8.53 1.91
C GLN A 142 -8.46 7.10 1.45
N PRO A 143 -8.64 6.77 0.15
CA PRO A 143 -8.26 5.45 -0.35
C PRO A 143 -6.75 5.20 -0.26
N ILE A 144 -6.35 4.03 0.21
CA ILE A 144 -4.93 3.65 0.26
C ILE A 144 -4.56 2.93 -1.04
N VAL A 145 -3.80 3.60 -1.88
CA VAL A 145 -3.41 3.16 -3.23
C VAL A 145 -2.07 2.43 -3.19
N GLY A 146 -1.91 1.40 -4.05
CA GLY A 146 -0.62 0.73 -4.22
C GLY A 146 -0.27 -0.28 -3.12
N VAL A 147 -1.17 -0.56 -2.18
CA VAL A 147 -0.91 -1.53 -1.11
C VAL A 147 -1.21 -2.94 -1.56
N THR A 148 -0.36 -3.88 -1.17
CA THR A 148 -0.56 -5.30 -1.41
C THR A 148 -1.48 -5.87 -0.34
N VAL A 149 -2.64 -6.39 -0.75
CA VAL A 149 -3.56 -7.11 0.10
C VAL A 149 -3.31 -8.61 -0.08
N GLN A 150 -3.22 -9.34 1.03
CA GLN A 150 -3.16 -10.80 1.03
C GLN A 150 -4.36 -11.36 1.76
N GLY A 151 -4.98 -12.39 1.19
CA GLY A 151 -6.13 -13.05 1.78
C GLY A 151 -6.19 -14.53 1.46
N THR A 152 -7.11 -15.21 2.14
CA THR A 152 -7.35 -16.64 2.01
C THR A 152 -8.83 -16.90 1.78
N TRP A 153 -9.10 -17.77 0.83
CA TRP A 153 -10.41 -18.39 0.61
C TRP A 153 -10.53 -19.70 1.42
N SER A 154 -11.70 -19.94 2.00
CA SER A 154 -12.03 -21.23 2.62
C SER A 154 -13.52 -21.61 2.43
N GLY A 155 -13.87 -22.85 2.77
CA GLY A 155 -15.21 -23.42 2.55
C GLY A 155 -15.31 -24.13 1.20
N GLY A 156 -16.26 -23.71 0.36
CA GLY A 156 -16.49 -24.27 -0.98
C GLY A 156 -15.36 -24.00 -1.98
N TYR A 157 -14.40 -23.14 -1.64
CA TYR A 157 -13.17 -22.91 -2.39
C TYR A 157 -12.03 -22.64 -1.41
N GLY A 158 -10.83 -23.14 -1.72
CA GLY A 158 -9.64 -22.98 -0.89
C GLY A 158 -8.48 -22.40 -1.69
N GLY A 159 -7.78 -21.42 -1.12
CA GLY A 159 -6.57 -20.88 -1.73
C GLY A 159 -6.13 -19.55 -1.16
N ASN A 160 -4.82 -19.27 -1.25
CA ASN A 160 -4.25 -17.98 -0.91
C ASN A 160 -4.23 -17.08 -2.15
N VAL A 161 -4.51 -15.79 -1.97
CA VAL A 161 -4.51 -14.79 -3.04
C VAL A 161 -3.80 -13.52 -2.59
N SER A 162 -3.26 -12.79 -3.57
CA SER A 162 -2.65 -11.49 -3.35
C SER A 162 -2.89 -10.57 -4.53
N GLY A 163 -3.02 -9.27 -4.27
CA GLY A 163 -3.19 -8.25 -5.29
C GLY A 163 -3.00 -6.84 -4.72
N THR A 164 -2.74 -5.88 -5.60
CA THR A 164 -2.45 -4.50 -5.21
C THR A 164 -3.69 -3.62 -5.39
N THR A 165 -3.93 -2.68 -4.47
CA THR A 165 -5.04 -1.73 -4.58
C THR A 165 -4.82 -0.74 -5.73
N ASN A 166 -5.88 -0.46 -6.47
CA ASN A 166 -5.91 0.56 -7.52
C ASN A 166 -6.05 1.99 -6.93
N ALA A 167 -6.22 2.99 -7.80
CA ALA A 167 -6.39 4.39 -7.42
C ALA A 167 -7.60 4.67 -6.50
N ASN A 168 -8.57 3.77 -6.45
CA ASN A 168 -9.74 3.86 -5.56
C ASN A 168 -9.53 3.07 -4.25
N GLY A 169 -8.31 2.61 -3.96
CA GLY A 169 -8.02 1.78 -2.79
C GLY A 169 -8.66 0.40 -2.87
N GLN A 170 -8.94 -0.11 -4.08
CA GLN A 170 -9.69 -1.35 -4.28
C GLN A 170 -8.86 -2.45 -4.94
N VAL A 171 -9.10 -3.70 -4.53
CA VAL A 171 -8.60 -4.91 -5.18
C VAL A 171 -9.71 -5.97 -5.21
N SER A 172 -9.78 -6.76 -6.28
CA SER A 172 -10.80 -7.81 -6.41
C SER A 172 -10.16 -9.19 -6.60
N PHE A 173 -10.65 -10.16 -5.85
CA PHE A 173 -10.26 -11.56 -5.92
C PHE A 173 -11.43 -12.38 -6.41
N LYS A 174 -11.21 -13.21 -7.43
CA LYS A 174 -12.25 -14.08 -8.01
C LYS A 174 -11.86 -15.54 -7.81
N THR A 175 -12.82 -16.37 -7.40
CA THR A 175 -12.64 -17.82 -7.31
C THR A 175 -12.73 -18.49 -8.69
N SER A 176 -12.28 -19.74 -8.77
CA SER A 176 -12.70 -20.64 -9.86
C SER A 176 -14.19 -21.01 -9.72
N TRP A 177 -14.69 -21.89 -10.59
CA TRP A 177 -16.06 -22.39 -10.51
C TRP A 177 -16.28 -23.21 -9.23
N ILE A 178 -17.40 -22.93 -8.56
CA ILE A 178 -17.83 -23.57 -7.31
C ILE A 178 -19.24 -24.12 -7.53
N GLY A 179 -19.50 -25.32 -7.00
CA GLY A 179 -20.84 -25.90 -7.02
C GLY A 179 -21.83 -25.14 -6.14
N GLN A 180 -23.11 -25.20 -6.49
CA GLN A 180 -24.20 -24.56 -5.74
C GLN A 180 -24.32 -25.11 -4.32
N GLY A 181 -24.71 -24.25 -3.38
CA GLY A 181 -25.06 -24.61 -2.01
C GLY A 181 -23.91 -24.49 -1.01
N SER A 182 -22.67 -24.28 -1.47
CA SER A 182 -21.50 -24.15 -0.62
C SER A 182 -21.35 -22.74 -0.05
N TRP A 183 -20.93 -22.64 1.22
CA TRP A 183 -20.45 -21.40 1.81
C TRP A 183 -19.02 -21.13 1.37
N VAL A 184 -18.76 -19.89 0.97
CA VAL A 184 -17.43 -19.42 0.57
C VAL A 184 -17.06 -18.28 1.51
N HIS A 185 -15.90 -18.39 2.15
CA HIS A 185 -15.38 -17.43 3.10
C HIS A 185 -14.14 -16.76 2.52
N PHE A 186 -14.01 -15.46 2.72
CA PHE A 186 -12.81 -14.71 2.40
C PHE A 186 -12.31 -14.00 3.66
N THR A 187 -11.03 -14.17 3.97
CA THR A 187 -10.36 -13.53 5.11
C THR A 187 -9.14 -12.77 4.62
N ILE A 188 -8.95 -11.55 5.12
CA ILE A 188 -7.75 -10.75 4.88
C ILE A 188 -6.73 -11.10 5.95
N ASN A 189 -5.54 -11.47 5.50
CA ASN A 189 -4.45 -11.90 6.38
C ASN A 189 -3.51 -10.75 6.72
N LYS A 190 -3.14 -9.95 5.73
CA LYS A 190 -2.26 -8.78 5.88
C LYS A 190 -2.41 -7.78 4.74
N ILE A 191 -2.08 -6.52 5.02
CA ILE A 191 -1.94 -5.45 4.03
C ILE A 191 -0.58 -4.81 4.19
N THR A 192 0.18 -4.67 3.10
CA THR A 192 1.55 -4.17 3.14
C THR A 192 1.85 -3.13 2.07
N ILE A 193 2.74 -2.18 2.37
CA ILE A 193 3.39 -1.28 1.40
C ILE A 193 4.90 -1.45 1.51
N GLY A 194 5.54 -1.88 0.42
CA GLY A 194 6.93 -2.36 0.47
C GLY A 194 7.09 -3.45 1.54
N SER A 195 8.02 -3.24 2.47
CA SER A 195 8.29 -4.15 3.61
C SER A 195 7.40 -3.92 4.83
N ASN A 196 6.51 -2.93 4.79
CA ASN A 196 5.76 -2.48 5.98
C ASN A 196 4.36 -3.06 5.98
N GLU A 197 3.89 -3.41 7.16
CA GLU A 197 2.55 -3.96 7.37
C GLU A 197 1.67 -2.90 8.05
N TYR A 198 0.47 -2.71 7.53
CA TYR A 198 -0.53 -1.84 8.14
C TYR A 198 -1.19 -2.52 9.34
N ASP A 199 -1.49 -1.75 10.37
CA ASP A 199 -2.49 -2.15 11.35
C ASP A 199 -3.87 -2.20 10.67
N LEU A 200 -4.62 -3.29 10.90
CA LEU A 200 -5.89 -3.52 10.23
C LEU A 200 -7.08 -3.23 11.15
N ALA A 201 -8.10 -2.58 10.60
CA ALA A 201 -9.40 -2.38 11.24
C ALA A 201 -10.55 -2.65 10.26
N GLY A 202 -11.79 -2.67 10.76
CA GLY A 202 -12.99 -2.86 9.94
C GLY A 202 -13.37 -4.34 9.74
N VAL A 203 -13.85 -4.68 8.54
CA VAL A 203 -14.36 -6.02 8.21
C VAL A 203 -13.24 -6.85 7.57
N LEU A 204 -12.63 -7.74 8.35
CA LEU A 204 -11.49 -8.57 7.91
C LEU A 204 -11.90 -9.94 7.36
N SER A 205 -13.17 -10.33 7.51
CA SER A 205 -13.70 -11.55 6.91
C SER A 205 -15.15 -11.39 6.48
N ARG A 206 -15.55 -12.06 5.40
CA ARG A 206 -16.95 -12.12 4.94
C ARG A 206 -17.25 -13.46 4.30
N SER A 207 -18.53 -13.80 4.24
CA SER A 207 -19.02 -15.07 3.69
C SER A 207 -20.19 -14.86 2.76
N ILE A 208 -20.32 -15.72 1.75
CA ILE A 208 -21.49 -15.79 0.88
C ILE A 208 -21.82 -17.25 0.55
N LYS A 209 -23.11 -17.58 0.46
CA LYS A 209 -23.57 -18.89 0.01
C LYS A 209 -23.79 -18.89 -1.50
N THR A 210 -23.23 -19.88 -2.20
CA THR A 210 -23.38 -20.07 -3.66
C THR A 210 -24.74 -20.63 -4.03
#